data_AF-A0AAU9WZM4-F1
#
_entry.id   AF-A0AAU9WZM4-F1
#
_cell.length_a   1.000
_cell.length_b   1.000
_cell.length_c   1.000
_cell.angle_alpha   90.00
_cell.angle_beta   90.00
_cell.angle_gamma   90.00
#
_symmetry.space_group_name_H-M   'P 1'
#
loop_
_entity.id
_entity.type
_entity.pdbx_description
1 polymer ?
#
loop_
_entity_poly.entity_id
_entity_poly.type
_entity_poly.pdbx_seq_one_letter_code
_entity_poly.pdbx_strand_id
1 'polypeptide(L)'
;SEQEKDGRIPFLDTCVSINQDGSTKISVYRKPTHTDQYLNFQSNHHLQHKRAVVNTLMLRAHTLVTENEDRTRETQHVKQALKMNNYPEWMLTIPHPKSTTEDTEEPQNEKKIYVSTPYIKGISERLQRAFKSHDVTLIHKPVNSLRSQLVRVKDTTVNLKKCGTVYQIHCEKCNKEYVGETARALEIRVKEHQSRSSSAVHEHCRLEGHSVDPNKIKVLSTEVNTFKRRIKEAIQIKLTKPALNRDNGYELAAIYDTILTPKRR
;
A
#
# COMPACT_ATOMS: atom_id res chain seq x y z
N SER A 1 -22.24 -21.60 5.81
CA SER A 1 -21.65 -22.72 6.56
C SER A 1 -20.84 -23.57 5.61
N GLU A 2 -19.66 -24.02 6.02
CA GLU A 2 -18.95 -25.09 5.32
C GLU A 2 -19.78 -26.37 5.51
N GLN A 3 -20.22 -26.99 4.43
CA GLN A 3 -21.08 -28.18 4.46
C GLN A 3 -20.23 -29.40 4.12
N GLU A 4 -20.35 -30.44 4.94
CA GLU A 4 -19.81 -31.76 4.63
C GLU A 4 -20.55 -32.33 3.41
N LYS A 5 -19.79 -32.81 2.42
CA LYS A 5 -20.30 -33.50 1.24
C LYS A 5 -19.41 -34.70 0.97
N ASP A 6 -20.02 -35.86 0.75
CA ASP A 6 -19.33 -37.10 0.40
C ASP A 6 -18.23 -37.51 1.42
N GLY A 7 -18.46 -37.28 2.71
CA GLY A 7 -17.49 -37.57 3.78
C GLY A 7 -16.27 -36.63 3.79
N ARG A 8 -16.39 -35.47 3.14
CA ARG A 8 -15.34 -34.45 3.04
C ARG A 8 -15.86 -33.10 3.48
N ILE A 9 -15.06 -32.38 4.25
CA ILE A 9 -15.36 -31.02 4.68
C ILE A 9 -14.27 -30.05 4.18
N PRO A 10 -14.62 -29.05 3.36
CA PRO A 10 -13.70 -27.97 3.07
C PRO A 10 -13.60 -27.05 4.29
N PHE A 11 -12.38 -26.75 4.73
CA PHE A 11 -12.08 -25.82 5.82
C PHE A 11 -10.91 -24.93 5.41
N LEU A 12 -11.17 -23.62 5.25
CA LEU A 12 -10.18 -22.66 4.73
C LEU A 12 -9.57 -23.11 3.38
N ASP A 13 -8.26 -23.37 3.37
CA ASP A 13 -7.46 -23.81 2.23
C ASP A 13 -7.28 -25.34 2.18
N THR A 14 -7.95 -26.08 3.06
CA THR A 14 -7.81 -27.54 3.19
C THR A 14 -9.13 -28.26 3.00
N CYS A 15 -9.07 -29.51 2.54
CA CYS A 15 -10.19 -30.43 2.51
C CYS A 15 -9.82 -31.62 3.39
N VAL A 16 -10.61 -31.80 4.43
CA VAL A 16 -10.43 -32.86 5.43
C VAL A 16 -11.40 -33.99 5.12
N SER A 17 -10.91 -35.22 5.13
CA SER A 17 -11.70 -36.44 4.99
C SER A 17 -11.20 -37.50 5.95
N ILE A 18 -12.07 -38.41 6.36
CA ILE A 18 -11.70 -39.53 7.24
C ILE A 18 -11.50 -40.77 6.35
N ASN A 19 -10.34 -41.41 6.48
CA ASN A 19 -10.01 -42.65 5.79
C ASN A 19 -10.76 -43.84 6.43
N GLN A 20 -10.80 -44.98 5.74
CA GLN A 20 -11.50 -46.18 6.22
C GLN A 20 -10.92 -46.73 7.53
N ASP A 21 -9.64 -46.47 7.79
CA ASP A 21 -8.92 -46.82 9.02
C ASP A 21 -9.14 -45.81 10.17
N GLY A 22 -9.97 -44.78 9.96
CA GLY A 22 -10.21 -43.70 10.91
C GLY A 22 -9.14 -42.61 10.93
N SER A 23 -8.08 -42.72 10.11
CA SER A 23 -7.06 -41.68 10.00
C SER A 23 -7.58 -40.44 9.28
N THR A 24 -7.04 -39.27 9.61
CA THR A 24 -7.42 -38.01 8.94
C THR A 24 -6.58 -37.80 7.70
N LYS A 25 -7.25 -37.69 6.55
CA LYS A 25 -6.67 -37.28 5.28
C LYS A 25 -6.90 -35.79 5.05
N ILE A 26 -5.82 -35.06 4.80
CA ILE A 26 -5.86 -33.63 4.50
C ILE A 26 -5.30 -33.41 3.11
N SER A 27 -6.06 -32.69 2.29
CA SER A 27 -5.66 -32.26 0.94
C SER A 27 -5.88 -30.75 0.79
N VAL A 28 -5.33 -30.14 -0.25
CA VAL A 28 -5.55 -28.71 -0.52
C VAL A 28 -6.91 -28.50 -1.17
N TYR A 29 -7.73 -27.63 -0.58
CA TYR A 29 -9.02 -27.24 -1.15
C TYR A 29 -8.90 -25.99 -2.02
N ARG A 30 -9.53 -26.01 -3.18
CA ARG A 30 -9.70 -24.84 -4.05
C ARG A 30 -11.18 -24.63 -4.28
N LYS A 31 -11.66 -23.39 -4.06
CA LYS A 31 -13.06 -23.04 -4.33
C LYS A 31 -13.35 -23.18 -5.84
N PRO A 32 -14.61 -23.42 -6.24
CA PRO A 32 -14.98 -23.50 -7.67
C PRO A 32 -14.63 -22.25 -8.48
N THR A 33 -14.51 -21.10 -7.83
CA THR A 33 -14.11 -19.81 -8.43
C THR A 33 -12.58 -19.61 -8.48
N HIS A 34 -11.78 -20.57 -8.03
CA HIS A 34 -10.33 -20.49 -8.05
C HIS A 34 -9.82 -20.65 -9.48
N THR A 35 -9.09 -19.65 -9.98
CA THR A 35 -8.62 -19.60 -11.37
C THR A 35 -7.15 -19.97 -11.55
N ASP A 36 -6.45 -20.35 -10.46
CA ASP A 36 -5.00 -20.54 -10.45
C ASP A 36 -4.21 -19.29 -10.92
N GLN A 37 -4.83 -18.11 -10.85
CA GLN A 37 -4.20 -16.85 -11.18
C GLN A 37 -3.41 -16.32 -9.97
N TYR A 38 -2.09 -16.39 -10.07
CA TYR A 38 -1.16 -15.89 -9.07
C TYR A 38 -0.47 -14.60 -9.56
N LEU A 39 0.45 -14.07 -8.76
CA LEU A 39 1.29 -12.94 -9.18
C LEU A 39 2.07 -13.33 -10.44
N ASN A 40 1.75 -12.75 -11.59
CA ASN A 40 2.46 -13.07 -12.83
C ASN A 40 3.95 -12.71 -12.72
N PHE A 41 4.83 -13.62 -13.17
CA PHE A 41 6.27 -13.45 -13.06
C PHE A 41 6.81 -12.21 -13.81
N GLN A 42 6.13 -11.75 -14.86
CA GLN A 42 6.52 -10.54 -15.59
C GLN A 42 6.10 -9.24 -14.88
N SER A 43 5.27 -9.33 -13.84
CA SER A 43 4.83 -8.15 -13.10
C SER A 43 6.02 -7.41 -12.47
N ASN A 44 5.91 -6.08 -12.40
CA ASN A 44 6.94 -5.23 -11.80
C ASN A 44 6.94 -5.34 -10.26
N HIS A 45 7.44 -6.47 -9.76
CA HIS A 45 7.60 -6.78 -8.34
C HIS A 45 9.01 -7.31 -8.08
N HIS A 46 9.52 -7.03 -6.88
CA HIS A 46 10.79 -7.56 -6.41
C HIS A 46 10.81 -9.09 -6.50
N LEU A 47 11.96 -9.67 -6.85
CA LEU A 47 12.10 -11.13 -7.05
C LEU A 47 11.72 -11.94 -5.80
N GLN A 48 11.94 -11.38 -4.61
CA GLN A 48 11.54 -12.02 -3.35
C GLN A 48 10.03 -12.23 -3.24
N HIS A 49 9.19 -11.33 -3.76
CA HIS A 49 7.73 -11.52 -3.72
C HIS A 49 7.31 -12.67 -4.65
N LYS A 50 7.95 -12.78 -5.81
CA LYS A 50 7.72 -13.88 -6.77
C LYS A 50 8.16 -15.21 -6.16
N ARG A 51 9.34 -15.25 -5.54
CA ARG A 51 9.81 -16.42 -4.78
C ARG A 51 8.89 -16.78 -3.62
N ALA A 52 8.38 -15.77 -2.90
CA ALA A 52 7.45 -16.01 -1.78
C ALA A 52 6.18 -16.72 -2.24
N VAL A 53 5.62 -16.36 -3.40
CA VAL A 53 4.46 -17.08 -3.97
C VAL A 53 4.77 -18.56 -4.18
N VAL A 54 5.91 -18.89 -4.82
CA VAL A 54 6.31 -20.28 -5.03
C VAL A 54 6.51 -21.00 -3.70
N ASN A 55 7.27 -20.39 -2.78
CA ASN A 55 7.57 -20.97 -1.48
C ASN A 55 6.30 -21.25 -0.69
N THR A 56 5.35 -20.32 -0.63
CA THR A 56 4.09 -20.49 0.10
C THR A 56 3.27 -21.65 -0.47
N LEU A 57 3.12 -21.72 -1.80
CA LEU A 57 2.32 -22.79 -2.43
C LEU A 57 2.97 -24.17 -2.28
N MET A 58 4.29 -24.25 -2.48
CA MET A 58 5.02 -25.50 -2.32
C MET A 58 5.07 -25.94 -0.86
N LEU A 59 5.38 -25.03 0.07
CA LEU A 59 5.38 -25.34 1.50
C LEU A 59 4.02 -25.87 1.92
N ARG A 60 2.92 -25.23 1.49
CA ARG A 60 1.55 -25.68 1.75
C ARG A 60 1.31 -27.11 1.26
N ALA A 61 1.76 -27.43 0.05
CA ALA A 61 1.64 -28.79 -0.49
C ALA A 61 2.38 -29.81 0.39
N HIS A 62 3.58 -29.47 0.88
CA HIS A 62 4.42 -30.37 1.67
C HIS A 62 4.00 -30.49 3.14
N THR A 63 3.50 -29.42 3.75
CA THR A 63 3.18 -29.39 5.18
C THR A 63 1.76 -29.79 5.49
N LEU A 64 0.79 -29.45 4.64
CA LEU A 64 -0.63 -29.70 4.93
C LEU A 64 -1.11 -31.04 4.38
N VAL A 65 -0.57 -31.50 3.25
CA VAL A 65 -1.06 -32.72 2.61
C VAL A 65 -0.47 -33.95 3.28
N THR A 66 -1.36 -34.82 3.80
CA THR A 66 -0.95 -35.98 4.60
C THR A 66 -0.43 -37.12 3.73
N GLU A 67 -1.12 -37.46 2.64
CA GLU A 67 -0.77 -38.60 1.78
C GLU A 67 0.25 -38.23 0.70
N ASN A 68 1.20 -39.14 0.44
CA ASN A 68 2.28 -38.89 -0.52
C ASN A 68 1.80 -38.77 -1.98
N GLU A 69 0.78 -39.55 -2.35
CA GLU A 69 0.18 -39.46 -3.68
C GLU A 69 -0.50 -38.10 -3.90
N ASP A 70 -1.31 -37.67 -2.93
CA ASP A 70 -1.97 -36.36 -2.94
C ASP A 70 -0.96 -35.22 -2.94
N ARG A 71 0.13 -35.36 -2.18
CA ARG A 71 1.23 -34.38 -2.15
C ARG A 71 1.89 -34.25 -3.51
N THR A 72 2.10 -35.37 -4.20
CA THR A 72 2.68 -35.39 -5.55
C THR A 72 1.74 -34.73 -6.55
N ARG A 73 0.44 -35.05 -6.50
CA ARG A 73 -0.59 -34.42 -7.35
C ARG A 73 -0.70 -32.92 -7.10
N GLU A 74 -0.71 -32.49 -5.85
CA GLU A 74 -0.76 -31.09 -5.48
C GLU A 74 0.50 -30.35 -5.94
N THR A 75 1.68 -30.95 -5.77
CA THR A 75 2.95 -30.37 -6.25
C THR A 75 2.95 -30.18 -7.76
N GLN A 76 2.46 -31.18 -8.52
CA GLN A 76 2.32 -31.08 -9.97
C GLN A 76 1.32 -29.98 -10.37
N HIS A 77 0.18 -29.90 -9.70
CA HIS A 77 -0.81 -28.83 -9.91
C HIS A 77 -0.19 -27.44 -9.69
N VAL A 78 0.49 -27.25 -8.55
CA VAL A 78 1.15 -25.97 -8.21
C VAL A 78 2.20 -25.61 -9.26
N LYS A 79 3.02 -26.57 -9.72
CA LYS A 79 3.99 -26.32 -10.81
C LYS A 79 3.29 -25.89 -12.09
N GLN A 80 2.22 -26.55 -12.48
CA GLN A 80 1.48 -26.22 -13.69
C GLN A 80 0.83 -24.84 -13.61
N ALA A 81 0.19 -24.53 -12.48
CA ALA A 81 -0.36 -23.21 -12.22
C ALA A 81 0.71 -22.12 -12.27
N LEU A 82 1.88 -22.32 -11.65
CA LEU A 82 2.99 -21.36 -11.69
C LEU A 82 3.56 -21.19 -13.11
N LYS A 83 3.64 -22.25 -13.92
CA LYS A 83 4.01 -22.16 -15.34
C LYS A 83 3.03 -21.30 -16.13
N MET A 84 1.72 -21.48 -15.92
CA MET A 84 0.69 -20.62 -16.53
C MET A 84 0.80 -19.15 -16.11
N ASN A 85 1.42 -18.87 -14.96
CA ASN A 85 1.73 -17.52 -14.48
C ASN A 85 3.15 -17.04 -14.89
N ASN A 86 3.76 -17.66 -15.89
CA ASN A 86 5.07 -17.34 -16.48
C ASN A 86 6.29 -17.53 -15.55
N TYR A 87 6.16 -18.34 -14.49
CA TYR A 87 7.32 -18.63 -13.63
C TYR A 87 8.31 -19.56 -14.35
N PRO A 88 9.62 -19.25 -14.29
CA PRO A 88 10.64 -20.09 -14.91
C PRO A 88 10.88 -21.37 -14.10
N GLU A 89 11.23 -22.47 -14.79
CA GLU A 89 11.39 -23.80 -14.18
C GLU A 89 12.40 -23.80 -13.02
N TRP A 90 13.52 -23.07 -13.16
CA TRP A 90 14.55 -23.00 -12.13
C TRP A 90 14.04 -22.44 -10.79
N MET A 91 12.92 -21.72 -10.79
CA MET A 91 12.31 -21.17 -9.57
C MET A 91 11.32 -22.14 -8.92
N LEU A 92 10.86 -23.19 -9.62
CA LEU A 92 9.83 -24.13 -9.15
C LEU A 92 10.39 -25.22 -8.22
N THR A 93 11.39 -24.86 -7.42
CA THR A 93 12.03 -25.77 -6.47
C THR A 93 11.19 -25.93 -5.23
N ILE A 94 11.15 -27.16 -4.72
CA ILE A 94 10.59 -27.44 -3.39
C ILE A 94 11.45 -26.70 -2.37
N PRO A 95 10.86 -25.88 -1.47
CA PRO A 95 11.58 -25.32 -0.35
C PRO A 95 12.24 -26.48 0.39
N HIS A 96 13.57 -26.50 0.42
CA HIS A 96 14.23 -27.36 1.38
C HIS A 96 13.76 -26.84 2.73
N PRO A 97 13.21 -27.69 3.63
CA PRO A 97 13.05 -27.28 4.99
C PRO A 97 14.43 -26.81 5.40
N LYS A 98 14.58 -25.52 5.70
CA LYS A 98 15.73 -25.12 6.50
C LYS A 98 15.65 -26.08 7.68
N SER A 99 16.68 -26.91 7.89
CA SER A 99 16.83 -27.54 9.18
C SER A 99 16.54 -26.43 10.19
N THR A 100 15.74 -26.73 11.19
CA THR A 100 15.65 -25.91 12.38
C THR A 100 17.08 -25.83 12.91
N THR A 101 17.90 -24.95 12.35
CA THR A 101 19.17 -24.54 12.91
C THR A 101 18.72 -23.83 14.16
N GLU A 102 18.86 -24.57 15.25
CA GLU A 102 19.18 -24.14 16.60
C GLU A 102 18.70 -22.73 16.90
N ASP A 103 17.82 -22.64 17.90
CA ASP A 103 17.51 -21.44 18.66
C ASP A 103 18.75 -20.56 18.79
N THR A 104 18.97 -19.72 17.78
CA THR A 104 20.04 -18.75 17.80
C THR A 104 19.46 -17.70 18.69
N GLU A 105 19.96 -17.67 19.93
CA GLU A 105 19.58 -16.70 20.96
C GLU A 105 19.15 -15.40 20.30
N GLU A 106 17.87 -15.03 20.49
CA GLU A 106 17.33 -13.81 19.88
C GLU A 106 18.31 -12.67 20.21
N PRO A 107 18.96 -12.05 19.21
CA PRO A 107 19.87 -10.97 19.50
C PRO A 107 19.08 -9.89 20.22
N GLN A 108 19.55 -9.51 21.42
CA GLN A 108 18.92 -8.56 22.32
C GLN A 108 18.29 -7.40 21.55
N ASN A 109 16.96 -7.44 21.42
CA ASN A 109 15.98 -6.39 21.10
C ASN A 109 16.47 -5.06 20.46
N GLU A 110 17.39 -5.10 19.50
CA GLU A 110 17.73 -3.92 18.71
C GLU A 110 16.54 -3.61 17.80
N LYS A 111 15.96 -2.42 17.96
CA LYS A 111 14.82 -1.96 17.16
C LYS A 111 15.26 -1.80 15.71
N LYS A 112 15.09 -2.85 14.91
CA LYS A 112 15.30 -2.82 13.45
C LYS A 112 14.43 -1.73 12.84
N ILE A 113 15.05 -0.82 12.11
CA ILE A 113 14.34 0.27 11.42
C ILE A 113 13.87 -0.26 10.07
N TYR A 114 12.56 -0.14 9.82
CA TYR A 114 11.95 -0.56 8.55
C TYR A 114 11.44 0.65 7.76
N VAL A 115 11.78 0.70 6.48
CA VAL A 115 11.30 1.73 5.56
C VAL A 115 10.61 1.05 4.38
N SER A 116 9.42 1.53 4.02
CA SER A 116 8.63 0.96 2.91
C SER A 116 8.63 1.88 1.70
N THR A 117 9.03 1.37 0.54
CA THR A 117 9.09 2.11 -0.73
C THR A 117 8.42 1.36 -1.88
N PRO A 118 7.95 2.05 -2.93
CA PRO A 118 7.51 1.38 -4.15
C PRO A 118 8.67 0.61 -4.82
N TYR A 119 8.37 -0.53 -5.43
CA TYR A 119 9.37 -1.27 -6.20
C TYR A 119 9.59 -0.61 -7.58
N ILE A 120 10.82 -0.17 -7.83
CA ILE A 120 11.29 0.35 -9.11
C ILE A 120 12.52 -0.47 -9.51
N LYS A 121 12.35 -1.32 -10.52
CA LYS A 121 13.40 -2.23 -11.02
C LYS A 121 14.72 -1.48 -11.25
N GLY A 122 15.81 -1.97 -10.66
CA GLY A 122 17.16 -1.42 -10.78
C GLY A 122 17.49 -0.35 -9.74
N ILE A 123 16.52 0.50 -9.36
CA ILE A 123 16.72 1.54 -8.34
C ILE A 123 16.51 0.97 -6.94
N SER A 124 15.41 0.23 -6.76
CA SER A 124 15.03 -0.37 -5.48
C SER A 124 16.11 -1.29 -4.90
N GLU A 125 16.75 -2.11 -5.73
CA GLU A 125 17.82 -3.01 -5.29
C GLU A 125 19.11 -2.26 -4.91
N ARG A 126 19.37 -1.12 -5.58
CA ARG A 126 20.49 -0.24 -5.22
C ARG A 126 20.21 0.46 -3.90
N LEU A 127 19.00 0.99 -3.73
CA LEU A 127 18.56 1.59 -2.47
C LEU A 127 18.60 0.57 -1.34
N GLN A 128 18.09 -0.64 -1.54
CA GLN A 128 18.10 -1.68 -0.51
C GLN A 128 19.52 -2.00 -0.03
N ARG A 129 20.51 -2.04 -0.94
CA ARG A 129 21.92 -2.22 -0.57
C ARG A 129 22.48 -1.02 0.21
N ALA A 130 22.17 0.20 -0.21
CA ALA A 130 22.63 1.42 0.46
C ALA A 130 21.99 1.59 1.86
N PHE A 131 20.71 1.23 2.03
CA PHE A 131 20.03 1.32 3.32
C PHE A 131 20.50 0.22 4.28
N LYS A 132 20.83 -0.96 3.77
CA LYS A 132 21.38 -2.06 4.56
C LYS A 132 22.70 -1.70 5.25
N SER A 133 23.54 -0.86 4.64
CA SER A 133 24.79 -0.40 5.28
C SER A 133 24.58 0.58 6.43
N HIS A 134 23.35 1.01 6.67
CA HIS A 134 22.95 1.92 7.74
C HIS A 134 21.94 1.25 8.69
N ASP A 135 21.89 -0.09 8.71
CA ASP A 135 20.97 -0.89 9.53
C ASP A 135 19.47 -0.58 9.31
N VAL A 136 19.13 -0.05 8.13
CA VAL A 136 17.76 0.19 7.72
C VAL A 136 17.31 -0.88 6.74
N THR A 137 16.26 -1.62 7.11
CA THR A 137 15.64 -2.62 6.25
C THR A 137 14.63 -1.98 5.31
N LEU A 138 14.98 -1.91 4.02
CA LEU A 138 14.09 -1.43 2.98
C LEU A 138 13.14 -2.56 2.52
N ILE A 139 11.85 -2.35 2.69
CA ILE A 139 10.77 -3.23 2.24
C ILE A 139 10.08 -2.60 1.03
N HIS A 140 9.79 -3.43 0.03
CA HIS A 140 9.09 -2.97 -1.16
C HIS A 140 7.60 -3.24 -1.05
N LYS A 141 6.77 -2.25 -1.40
CA LYS A 141 5.33 -2.41 -1.51
C LYS A 141 4.85 -2.10 -2.94
N PRO A 142 3.87 -2.83 -3.47
CA PRO A 142 3.22 -2.41 -4.70
C PRO A 142 2.43 -1.13 -4.44
N VAL A 143 2.69 -0.10 -5.25
CA VAL A 143 1.87 1.12 -5.32
C VAL A 143 1.19 1.12 -6.69
N ASN A 144 -0.06 1.62 -6.77
CA ASN A 144 -0.85 1.68 -8.01
C ASN A 144 -1.24 0.31 -8.60
N SER A 145 -1.89 -0.54 -7.81
CA SER A 145 -2.42 -1.82 -8.33
C SER A 145 -3.50 -1.58 -9.39
N LEU A 146 -3.64 -2.52 -10.35
CA LEU A 146 -4.71 -2.47 -11.36
C LEU A 146 -6.09 -2.32 -10.71
N ARG A 147 -6.32 -2.99 -9.57
CA ARG A 147 -7.56 -2.84 -8.78
C ARG A 147 -7.83 -1.37 -8.42
N SER A 148 -6.83 -0.62 -7.98
CA SER A 148 -7.00 0.79 -7.62
C SER A 148 -7.30 1.70 -8.82
N GLN A 149 -6.92 1.30 -10.03
CA GLN A 149 -7.14 2.06 -11.25
C GLN A 149 -8.47 1.69 -11.93
N LEU A 150 -8.77 0.39 -12.02
CA LEU A 150 -9.87 -0.15 -12.79
C LEU A 150 -11.15 -0.36 -11.97
N VAL A 151 -11.03 -0.60 -10.67
CA VAL A 151 -12.16 -1.01 -9.84
C VAL A 151 -12.50 0.08 -8.84
N ARG A 152 -13.60 0.79 -9.09
CA ARG A 152 -14.24 1.71 -8.14
C ARG A 152 -15.51 1.08 -7.63
N VAL A 153 -15.41 0.37 -6.50
CA VAL A 153 -16.58 -0.29 -5.88
C VAL A 153 -17.48 0.71 -5.16
N LYS A 154 -16.89 1.78 -4.64
CA LYS A 154 -17.60 2.78 -3.84
C LYS A 154 -17.83 4.06 -4.64
N ASP A 155 -18.94 4.71 -4.35
CA ASP A 155 -19.25 6.02 -4.90
C ASP A 155 -18.18 7.05 -4.53
N THR A 156 -17.94 7.97 -5.46
CA THR A 156 -16.97 9.04 -5.26
C THR A 156 -17.54 10.05 -4.27
N THR A 157 -16.82 10.28 -3.17
CA THR A 157 -17.18 11.33 -2.21
C THR A 157 -16.95 12.71 -2.82
N VAL A 158 -17.96 13.59 -2.71
CA VAL A 158 -17.85 15.01 -3.10
C VAL A 158 -16.72 15.68 -2.31
N ASN A 159 -15.97 16.58 -2.94
CA ASN A 159 -14.76 17.20 -2.36
C ASN A 159 -15.00 17.81 -0.97
N LEU A 160 -16.11 18.53 -0.77
CA LEU A 160 -16.44 19.17 0.50
C LEU A 160 -16.66 18.19 1.67
N LYS A 161 -17.08 16.96 1.37
CA LYS A 161 -17.32 15.91 2.38
C LYS A 161 -16.08 15.04 2.64
N LYS A 162 -14.96 15.30 1.96
CA LYS A 162 -13.71 14.55 2.18
C LYS A 162 -13.04 15.00 3.48
N CYS A 163 -12.53 14.03 4.23
CA CYS A 163 -11.70 14.24 5.42
C CYS A 163 -10.20 14.06 5.08
N GLY A 164 -9.33 14.56 5.94
CA GLY A 164 -7.87 14.40 5.76
C GLY A 164 -7.37 15.03 4.46
N THR A 165 -7.85 16.22 4.11
CA THR A 165 -7.54 16.86 2.83
C THR A 165 -6.43 17.90 2.95
N VAL A 166 -5.58 17.96 1.94
CA VAL A 166 -4.79 19.16 1.61
C VAL A 166 -5.54 19.85 0.48
N TYR A 167 -5.94 21.10 0.69
CA TYR A 167 -6.79 21.85 -0.21
C TYR A 167 -6.18 23.19 -0.59
N GLN A 168 -6.65 23.73 -1.71
CA GLN A 168 -6.26 25.02 -2.24
C GLN A 168 -7.50 25.89 -2.39
N ILE A 169 -7.42 27.11 -1.87
CA ILE A 169 -8.40 28.17 -2.06
C ILE A 169 -7.78 29.19 -3.02
N HIS A 170 -8.53 29.56 -4.04
CA HIS A 170 -8.16 30.59 -4.99
C HIS A 170 -9.14 31.77 -4.87
N CYS A 171 -8.61 32.99 -4.74
CA CYS A 171 -9.41 34.21 -4.76
C CYS A 171 -9.55 34.71 -6.20
N GLU A 172 -10.77 34.69 -6.74
CA GLU A 172 -11.04 35.05 -8.14
C GLU A 172 -10.81 36.54 -8.45
N LYS A 173 -10.88 37.41 -7.43
CA LYS A 173 -10.74 38.86 -7.61
C LYS A 173 -9.28 39.32 -7.70
N CYS A 174 -8.36 38.65 -6.99
CA CYS A 174 -6.95 39.08 -6.91
C CYS A 174 -5.94 37.99 -7.26
N ASN A 175 -6.41 36.82 -7.70
CA ASN A 175 -5.61 35.64 -8.05
C ASN A 175 -4.66 35.17 -6.93
N LYS A 176 -4.86 35.61 -5.69
CA LYS A 176 -4.09 35.14 -4.54
C LYS A 176 -4.60 33.75 -4.13
N GLU A 177 -3.67 32.91 -3.74
CA GLU A 177 -3.94 31.53 -3.36
C GLU A 177 -3.63 31.28 -1.89
N TYR A 178 -4.34 30.32 -1.31
CA TYR A 178 -4.10 29.77 0.03
C TYR A 178 -4.06 28.25 -0.06
N VAL A 179 -3.12 27.63 0.65
CA VAL A 179 -3.02 26.18 0.80
C VAL A 179 -3.12 25.84 2.27
N GLY A 180 -3.95 24.84 2.61
CA GLY A 180 -4.11 24.37 3.98
C GLY A 180 -4.43 22.88 4.07
N GLU A 181 -4.27 22.31 5.27
CA GLU A 181 -4.76 20.98 5.61
C GLU A 181 -5.97 20.98 6.56
N THR A 182 -6.72 19.87 6.55
CA THR A 182 -7.71 19.56 7.59
C THR A 182 -7.83 18.06 7.80
N ALA A 183 -7.86 17.63 9.07
CA ALA A 183 -8.23 16.27 9.43
C ALA A 183 -9.75 16.02 9.29
N ARG A 184 -10.57 17.04 9.55
CA ARG A 184 -12.05 17.00 9.49
C ARG A 184 -12.55 17.15 8.05
N ALA A 185 -13.86 16.99 7.87
CA ALA A 185 -14.52 17.27 6.60
C ALA A 185 -14.18 18.69 6.11
N LEU A 186 -13.84 18.81 4.83
CA LEU A 186 -13.42 20.08 4.22
C LEU A 186 -14.45 21.19 4.42
N GLU A 187 -15.75 20.89 4.30
CA GLU A 187 -16.84 21.85 4.53
C GLU A 187 -16.79 22.55 5.89
N ILE A 188 -16.37 21.84 6.94
CA ILE A 188 -16.25 22.39 8.29
C ILE A 188 -15.12 23.42 8.30
N ARG A 189 -13.99 23.09 7.66
CA ARG A 189 -12.85 23.98 7.57
C ARG A 189 -13.15 25.22 6.72
N VAL A 190 -13.93 25.06 5.67
CA VAL A 190 -14.37 26.19 4.83
C VAL A 190 -15.27 27.15 5.59
N LYS A 191 -16.23 26.62 6.38
CA LYS A 191 -17.06 27.45 7.28
C LYS A 191 -16.22 28.23 8.29
N GLU A 192 -15.15 27.64 8.82
CA GLU A 192 -14.22 28.34 9.70
C GLU A 192 -13.48 29.49 9.00
N HIS A 193 -13.09 29.31 7.73
CA HIS A 193 -12.51 30.38 6.94
C HIS A 193 -13.50 31.52 6.67
N GLN A 194 -14.80 31.28 6.73
CA GLN A 194 -15.83 32.31 6.55
C GLN A 194 -16.16 33.06 7.84
N SER A 195 -16.06 32.40 9.01
CA SER A 195 -16.51 32.99 10.29
C SER A 195 -15.38 33.46 11.21
N ARG A 196 -14.18 32.86 11.16
CA ARG A 196 -13.12 33.13 12.14
C ARG A 196 -12.19 34.24 11.66
N SER A 197 -12.16 35.35 12.39
CA SER A 197 -11.27 36.49 12.13
C SER A 197 -9.77 36.16 12.14
N SER A 198 -9.36 35.11 12.86
CA SER A 198 -7.96 34.67 12.93
C SER A 198 -7.46 33.98 11.64
N SER A 199 -8.37 33.55 10.77
CA SER A 199 -8.05 32.91 9.49
C SER A 199 -7.47 33.92 8.48
N ALA A 200 -6.34 33.59 7.86
CA ALA A 200 -5.74 34.42 6.80
C ALA A 200 -6.71 34.65 5.62
N VAL A 201 -7.50 33.62 5.27
CA VAL A 201 -8.53 33.72 4.22
C VAL A 201 -9.66 34.65 4.64
N HIS A 202 -10.08 34.61 5.90
CA HIS A 202 -11.16 35.47 6.40
C HIS A 202 -10.70 36.93 6.41
N GLU A 203 -9.51 37.18 6.95
CA GLU A 203 -8.91 38.50 7.01
C GLU A 203 -8.75 39.10 5.61
N HIS A 204 -8.26 38.31 4.64
CA HIS A 204 -8.18 38.72 3.25
C HIS A 204 -9.55 39.13 2.68
N CYS A 205 -10.57 38.29 2.86
CA CYS A 205 -11.93 38.59 2.40
C CYS A 205 -12.48 39.87 3.04
N ARG A 206 -12.23 40.08 4.34
CA ARG A 206 -12.70 41.24 5.10
C ARG A 206 -12.01 42.53 4.68
N LEU A 207 -10.68 42.52 4.51
CA LEU A 207 -9.89 43.72 4.18
C LEU A 207 -10.09 44.16 2.73
N GLU A 208 -10.13 43.21 1.80
CA GLU A 208 -10.18 43.48 0.36
C GLU A 208 -11.62 43.49 -0.19
N GLY A 209 -12.64 43.20 0.63
CA GLY A 209 -14.03 43.06 0.17
C GLY A 209 -14.21 41.89 -0.81
N HIS A 210 -13.41 40.85 -0.66
CA HIS A 210 -13.43 39.67 -1.51
C HIS A 210 -14.33 38.57 -0.92
N SER A 211 -14.72 37.63 -1.77
CA SER A 211 -15.43 36.42 -1.37
C SER A 211 -14.75 35.20 -1.99
N VAL A 212 -14.72 34.11 -1.23
CA VAL A 212 -14.22 32.81 -1.68
C VAL A 212 -15.42 31.90 -1.90
N ASP A 213 -15.55 31.37 -3.11
CA ASP A 213 -16.57 30.38 -3.44
C ASP A 213 -16.21 29.00 -2.85
N PRO A 214 -17.00 28.46 -1.90
CA PRO A 214 -16.78 27.13 -1.33
C PRO A 214 -16.75 26.00 -2.37
N ASN A 215 -17.49 26.16 -3.47
CA ASN A 215 -17.63 25.11 -4.48
C ASN A 215 -16.42 25.01 -5.41
N LYS A 216 -15.61 26.06 -5.49
CA LYS A 216 -14.40 26.12 -6.33
C LYS A 216 -13.13 25.68 -5.59
N ILE A 217 -13.26 25.20 -4.36
CA ILE A 217 -12.12 24.75 -3.57
C ILE A 217 -11.58 23.43 -4.13
N LYS A 218 -10.29 23.44 -4.45
CA LYS A 218 -9.62 22.29 -5.05
C LYS A 218 -9.01 21.42 -3.97
N VAL A 219 -9.36 20.13 -3.97
CA VAL A 219 -8.66 19.12 -3.17
C VAL A 219 -7.42 18.69 -3.92
N LEU A 220 -6.24 19.00 -3.38
CA LEU A 220 -4.95 18.67 -3.99
C LEU A 220 -4.53 17.24 -3.70
N SER A 221 -4.71 16.80 -2.45
CA SER A 221 -4.47 15.43 -2.05
C SER A 221 -5.27 15.04 -0.80
N THR A 222 -5.38 13.74 -0.54
CA THR A 222 -5.93 13.21 0.71
C THR A 222 -4.88 12.37 1.44
N GLU A 223 -4.89 12.45 2.77
CA GLU A 223 -4.00 11.72 3.66
C GLU A 223 -4.61 11.64 5.06
N VAL A 224 -4.85 10.42 5.54
CA VAL A 224 -5.46 10.21 6.86
C VAL A 224 -4.44 10.47 7.97
N ASN A 225 -3.18 10.09 7.74
CA ASN A 225 -2.13 10.28 8.72
C ASN A 225 -1.74 11.77 8.86
N THR A 226 -1.90 12.33 10.06
CA THR A 226 -1.65 13.75 10.32
C THR A 226 -0.24 14.19 9.99
N PHE A 227 0.78 13.41 10.36
CA PHE A 227 2.17 13.76 10.09
C PHE A 227 2.46 13.81 8.59
N LYS A 228 2.03 12.78 7.85
CA LYS A 228 2.20 12.75 6.39
C LYS A 228 1.40 13.84 5.68
N ARG A 229 0.23 14.21 6.20
CA ARG A 229 -0.61 15.27 5.63
C ARG A 229 0.03 16.65 5.81
N ARG A 230 0.59 16.94 6.99
CA ARG A 230 1.40 18.15 7.25
C ARG A 230 2.61 18.26 6.33
N ILE A 231 3.31 17.15 6.08
CA ILE A 231 4.40 17.12 5.09
C ILE A 231 3.87 17.43 3.69
N LYS A 232 2.75 16.84 3.27
CA LYS A 232 2.13 17.11 1.96
C LYS A 232 1.72 18.57 1.80
N GLU A 233 1.15 19.18 2.84
CA GLU A 233 0.82 20.61 2.87
C GLU A 233 2.07 21.47 2.70
N ALA A 234 3.12 21.23 3.49
CA ALA A 234 4.37 21.98 3.40
C ALA A 234 5.04 21.85 2.02
N ILE A 235 5.02 20.64 1.43
CA ILE A 235 5.51 20.42 0.06
C ILE A 235 4.72 21.29 -0.91
N GLN A 236 3.40 21.32 -0.79
CA GLN A 236 2.56 22.13 -1.67
C GLN A 236 2.82 23.63 -1.50
N ILE A 237 2.89 24.13 -0.27
CA ILE A 237 3.19 25.54 0.01
C ILE A 237 4.53 25.93 -0.61
N LYS A 238 5.55 25.06 -0.50
CA LYS A 238 6.89 25.30 -1.06
C LYS A 238 6.89 25.33 -2.60
N LEU A 239 6.06 24.50 -3.23
CA LEU A 239 5.92 24.43 -4.69
C LEU A 239 5.13 25.61 -5.26
N THR A 240 3.99 25.98 -4.65
CA THR A 240 3.10 27.01 -5.20
C THR A 240 3.39 28.41 -4.66
N LYS A 241 4.07 28.54 -3.52
CA LYS A 241 4.34 29.80 -2.82
C LYS A 241 3.07 30.69 -2.71
N PRO A 242 2.00 30.18 -2.08
CA PRO A 242 0.72 30.85 -2.00
C PRO A 242 0.81 32.17 -1.22
N ALA A 243 0.34 33.27 -1.83
CA ALA A 243 0.47 34.61 -1.28
C ALA A 243 -0.36 34.87 0.00
N LEU A 244 -1.39 34.07 0.28
CA LEU A 244 -2.24 34.23 1.47
C LEU A 244 -1.74 33.43 2.68
N ASN A 245 -0.78 32.52 2.50
CA ASN A 245 -0.22 31.77 3.61
C ASN A 245 0.70 32.68 4.43
N ARG A 246 0.53 32.67 5.76
CA ARG A 246 1.37 33.44 6.69
C ARG A 246 2.65 32.70 7.10
N ASP A 247 2.62 31.37 7.02
CA ASP A 247 3.74 30.50 7.34
C ASP A 247 3.98 29.47 6.22
N ASN A 248 5.11 28.78 6.30
CA ASN A 248 5.51 27.75 5.35
C ASN A 248 4.98 26.34 5.72
N GLY A 249 4.07 26.24 6.68
CA GLY A 249 3.59 24.97 7.22
C GLY A 249 4.65 24.21 8.03
N TYR A 250 4.68 22.89 7.89
CA TYR A 250 5.66 22.01 8.55
C TYR A 250 7.08 22.22 8.02
N GLU A 251 8.08 22.25 8.91
CA GLU A 251 9.48 22.41 8.52
C GLU A 251 10.00 21.14 7.82
N LEU A 252 10.25 21.27 6.51
CA LEU A 252 10.82 20.20 5.70
C LEU A 252 12.34 20.18 5.83
N ALA A 253 12.93 18.98 5.95
CA ALA A 253 14.38 18.81 5.94
C ALA A 253 15.01 19.37 4.65
N ALA A 254 16.22 19.91 4.75
CA ALA A 254 16.93 20.55 3.63
C ALA A 254 17.12 19.65 2.40
N ILE A 255 17.10 18.32 2.57
CA ILE A 255 17.16 17.38 1.44
C ILE A 255 16.00 17.57 0.45
N TYR A 256 14.83 18.03 0.93
CA TYR A 256 13.68 18.33 0.08
C TYR A 256 13.95 19.51 -0.87
N ASP A 257 14.84 20.45 -0.53
CA ASP A 257 15.16 21.57 -1.40
C ASP A 257 15.71 21.10 -2.75
N THR A 258 16.57 20.08 -2.73
CA THR A 258 17.17 19.51 -3.95
C THR A 258 16.17 18.83 -4.87
N ILE A 259 15.06 18.33 -4.29
CA ILE A 259 14.03 17.58 -5.01
C ILE A 259 12.91 18.52 -5.51
N LEU A 260 12.57 19.52 -4.70
CA LEU A 260 11.45 20.43 -4.94
C LEU A 260 11.87 21.69 -5.71
N THR A 261 13.16 21.95 -5.90
CA THR A 261 13.57 23.03 -6.81
C THR A 261 13.20 22.63 -8.24
N PRO A 262 12.51 23.51 -8.99
CA PRO A 262 12.29 23.26 -10.41
C PRO A 262 13.65 23.13 -11.10
N LYS A 263 13.89 22.03 -11.82
CA LYS A 263 15.04 21.92 -12.71
C LYS A 263 14.99 23.14 -13.65
N ARG A 264 15.99 24.01 -13.57
CA ARG A 264 16.21 25.03 -14.60
C ARG A 264 16.29 24.26 -15.93
N ARG A 265 15.29 24.50 -16.80
CA ARG A 265 15.35 24.06 -18.19
C ARG A 265 16.40 24.88 -18.92
#